data_AF-A0A965MYZ9-F1
#
_entry.id   AF-A0A965MYZ9-F1
#
_cell.length_a   1.000
_cell.length_b   1.000
_cell.length_c   1.000
_cell.angle_alpha   90.00
_cell.angle_beta   90.00
_cell.angle_gamma   90.00
#
_symmetry.space_group_name_H-M   'P 1'
#
loop_
_entity.id
_entity.type
_entity.pdbx_description
1 polymer ?
#
loop_
_entity_poly.entity_id
_entity_poly.type
_entity_poly.pdbx_seq_one_letter_code
_entity_poly.pdbx_strand_id
1 'polypeptide(L)'
;MIYGAIDIGTNAARLLIGEIIQDRKKSFVKKISYTRIPLRLGDDVFDTGKISKHKLEAFVKTMKTFGLISEIFEVSKLRAVSTSAMREAKNAEKVIQKIKKETGIDLEIISGQEEAELIFGAFDLLNLPVDLPFLVIDVGGGSTEISVFEKGNRVASRSFDVGTIRMLKSKVSKNVWTEIKQWIELYVDLSDEHQIFGTGG
;
A
#
# COMPACT_ATOMS: atom_id res chain seq x y z
N MET A 1 16.32 -17.25 -1.48
CA MET A 1 16.50 -16.20 -0.45
C MET A 1 15.13 -15.78 0.04
N ILE A 2 14.98 -15.57 1.35
CA ILE A 2 13.71 -15.18 1.99
C ILE A 2 13.71 -13.68 2.23
N TYR A 3 12.64 -13.00 1.83
CA TYR A 3 12.44 -11.56 2.00
C TYR A 3 11.16 -11.29 2.78
N GLY A 4 11.15 -10.18 3.52
CA GLY A 4 9.99 -9.69 4.25
C GLY A 4 9.59 -8.30 3.79
N ALA A 5 8.30 -8.07 3.69
CA ALA A 5 7.72 -6.75 3.44
C ALA A 5 6.68 -6.44 4.53
N ILE A 6 6.85 -5.31 5.20
CA ILE A 6 5.87 -4.75 6.13
C ILE A 6 5.16 -3.58 5.45
N ASP A 7 3.84 -3.65 5.39
CA ASP A 7 2.97 -2.58 4.90
C ASP A 7 2.10 -2.07 6.05
N ILE A 8 2.25 -0.80 6.41
CA ILE A 8 1.43 -0.11 7.40
C ILE A 8 0.43 0.80 6.68
N GLY A 9 -0.73 0.23 6.39
CA GLY A 9 -1.83 0.95 5.79
C GLY A 9 -2.73 1.67 6.80
N THR A 10 -3.71 2.40 6.26
CA THR A 10 -4.74 3.12 7.03
C THR A 10 -5.57 2.20 7.92
N ASN A 11 -5.88 0.98 7.45
CA ASN A 11 -6.76 0.03 8.15
C ASN A 11 -5.98 -1.05 8.92
N ALA A 12 -4.94 -1.61 8.33
CA ALA A 12 -4.21 -2.74 8.88
C ALA A 12 -2.72 -2.65 8.59
N ALA A 13 -1.94 -3.26 9.48
CA ALA A 13 -0.54 -3.57 9.26
C ALA A 13 -0.42 -5.01 8.74
N ARG A 14 0.46 -5.23 7.76
CA ARG A 14 0.68 -6.53 7.13
C ARG A 14 2.16 -6.86 7.14
N LEU A 15 2.49 -8.13 7.36
CA LEU A 15 3.81 -8.71 7.10
C LEU A 15 3.62 -9.82 6.07
N LEU A 16 4.29 -9.69 4.93
CA LEU A 16 4.41 -10.73 3.92
C LEU A 16 5.84 -11.26 3.94
N ILE A 17 6.00 -12.57 4.03
CA ILE A 17 7.29 -13.24 3.87
C ILE A 17 7.23 -14.09 2.61
N GLY A 18 8.17 -13.87 1.70
CA GLY A 18 8.25 -14.52 0.41
C GLY A 18 9.64 -15.08 0.14
N GLU A 19 9.69 -16.23 -0.52
CA GLU A 19 10.91 -16.82 -1.05
C GLU A 19 11.01 -16.52 -2.54
N ILE A 20 12.14 -15.96 -2.97
CA ILE A 20 12.43 -15.81 -4.40
C ILE A 20 12.92 -17.17 -4.92
N ILE A 21 12.15 -17.74 -5.84
CA ILE A 21 12.50 -18.96 -6.57
C ILE A 21 12.91 -18.56 -7.98
N GLN A 22 14.12 -18.96 -8.38
CA GLN A 22 14.62 -18.81 -9.74
C GLN A 22 14.54 -20.16 -10.44
N ASP A 23 13.71 -20.28 -11.46
CA ASP A 23 13.69 -21.44 -12.36
C ASP A 23 14.02 -20.99 -13.77
N ARG A 24 15.20 -21.37 -14.27
CA ARG A 24 15.76 -21.27 -15.64
C ARG A 24 15.46 -20.01 -16.47
N LYS A 25 14.20 -19.64 -16.68
CA LYS A 25 13.72 -18.47 -17.45
C LYS A 25 12.77 -17.54 -16.69
N LYS A 26 12.35 -17.85 -15.47
CA LYS A 26 11.41 -17.03 -14.67
C LYS A 26 11.83 -16.97 -13.21
N SER A 27 11.72 -15.78 -12.62
CA SER A 27 11.78 -15.58 -11.17
C SER A 27 10.37 -15.35 -10.66
N PHE A 28 9.96 -16.05 -9.60
CA PHE A 28 8.68 -15.79 -8.96
C PHE A 28 8.84 -15.81 -7.43
N VAL A 29 7.89 -15.18 -6.76
CA VAL A 29 7.86 -15.10 -5.30
C VAL A 29 6.88 -16.14 -4.77
N LYS A 30 7.38 -17.13 -4.04
CA LYS A 30 6.56 -18.07 -3.29
C LYS A 30 6.20 -17.46 -1.94
N LYS A 31 4.91 -17.24 -1.68
CA LYS A 31 4.42 -16.76 -0.38
C LYS A 31 4.65 -17.84 0.69
N ILE A 32 5.45 -17.52 1.71
CA ILE A 32 5.70 -18.40 2.87
C ILE A 32 4.73 -18.08 3.99
N SER A 33 4.58 -16.80 4.34
CA SER A 33 3.76 -16.37 5.47
C SER A 33 3.10 -15.03 5.16
N TYR A 34 1.90 -14.84 5.69
CA TYR A 34 1.17 -13.60 5.63
C TYR A 34 0.47 -13.36 6.96
N THR A 35 0.85 -12.29 7.65
CA THR A 35 0.26 -11.88 8.92
C THR A 35 -0.40 -10.52 8.75
N ARG A 36 -1.64 -10.38 9.21
CA ARG A 36 -2.39 -9.12 9.15
C ARG A 36 -2.91 -8.76 10.53
N ILE A 37 -2.58 -7.56 11.00
CA ILE A 37 -3.02 -7.03 12.29
C ILE A 37 -3.83 -5.74 12.06
N PRO A 38 -5.09 -5.67 12.50
CA PRO A 38 -5.89 -4.46 12.38
C PRO A 38 -5.39 -3.39 13.36
N LEU A 39 -4.80 -2.31 12.84
CA LEU A 39 -4.39 -1.14 13.64
C LEU A 39 -5.35 0.04 13.51
N ARG A 40 -6.00 0.17 12.34
CA ARG A 40 -6.93 1.24 11.97
C ARG A 40 -6.38 2.64 12.26
N LEU A 41 -5.11 2.90 11.95
CA LEU A 41 -4.49 4.20 12.20
C LEU A 41 -5.31 5.37 11.61
N GLY A 42 -6.01 5.11 10.49
CA GLY A 42 -6.91 6.05 9.84
C GLY A 42 -7.98 6.66 10.74
N ASP A 43 -8.54 5.92 11.71
CA ASP A 43 -9.61 6.53 12.52
C ASP A 43 -9.10 7.73 13.31
N ASP A 44 -7.89 7.63 13.87
CA ASP A 44 -7.34 8.70 14.70
C ASP A 44 -6.85 9.86 13.83
N VAL A 45 -6.17 9.52 12.72
CA VAL A 45 -5.58 10.52 11.82
C VAL A 45 -6.68 11.31 11.12
N PHE A 46 -7.73 10.66 10.62
CA PHE A 46 -8.80 11.37 9.90
C PHE A 46 -9.72 12.15 10.84
N ASP A 47 -9.83 11.76 12.11
CA ASP A 47 -10.62 12.51 13.09
C ASP A 47 -9.81 13.65 13.73
N THR A 48 -8.60 13.37 14.21
CA THR A 48 -7.83 14.28 15.08
C THR A 48 -6.53 14.79 14.44
N GLY A 49 -6.13 14.23 13.29
CA GLY A 49 -4.88 14.55 12.61
C GLY A 49 -3.64 13.94 13.26
N LYS A 50 -3.78 13.08 14.27
CA LYS A 50 -2.66 12.47 15.01
C LYS A 50 -2.95 11.02 15.37
N ILE A 51 -1.92 10.19 15.44
CA ILE A 51 -2.02 8.84 15.99
C ILE A 51 -2.10 8.95 17.52
N SER A 52 -3.13 8.37 18.13
CA SER A 52 -3.31 8.37 19.59
C SER A 52 -2.22 7.57 20.30
N LYS A 53 -2.02 7.85 21.59
CA LYS A 53 -1.07 7.10 22.43
C LYS A 53 -1.40 5.61 22.45
N HIS A 54 -2.69 5.26 22.57
CA HIS A 54 -3.14 3.87 22.57
C HIS A 54 -2.81 3.15 21.25
N LYS A 55 -3.09 3.76 20.08
CA LYS A 55 -2.74 3.16 18.79
C LYS A 55 -1.23 3.10 18.55
N LEU A 56 -0.47 4.08 19.04
CA LEU A 56 0.99 4.03 18.99
C LEU A 56 1.57 2.85 19.78
N GLU A 57 1.02 2.55 20.96
CA GLU A 57 1.45 1.38 21.73
C GLU A 57 1.12 0.06 21.01
N ALA A 58 -0.07 -0.04 20.41
CA ALA A 58 -0.45 -1.19 19.58
C ALA A 58 0.44 -1.33 18.32
N PHE A 59 0.78 -0.21 17.69
CA PHE A 59 1.65 -0.16 16.52
C PHE A 59 3.07 -0.63 16.87
N VAL A 60 3.64 -0.14 17.97
CA VAL A 60 4.95 -0.62 18.46
C VAL A 60 4.93 -2.13 18.72
N LYS A 61 3.90 -2.64 19.41
CA LYS A 61 3.75 -4.10 19.65
C LYS A 61 3.67 -4.87 18.34
N THR A 62 2.93 -4.37 17.37
CA THR A 62 2.80 -4.97 16.03
C THR A 62 4.15 -5.05 15.31
N MET A 63 4.92 -3.97 15.31
CA MET A 63 6.26 -3.96 14.70
C MET A 63 7.23 -4.91 15.40
N LYS A 64 7.19 -5.01 16.74
CA LYS A 64 7.98 -6.00 17.50
C LYS A 64 7.62 -7.43 17.09
N THR A 65 6.32 -7.73 17.01
CA THR A 65 5.84 -9.04 16.54
C THR A 65 6.32 -9.34 15.12
N PHE A 66 6.25 -8.37 14.21
CA PHE A 66 6.73 -8.56 12.84
C PHE A 66 8.24 -8.78 12.76
N GLY A 67 9.03 -8.08 13.59
CA GLY A 67 10.47 -8.34 13.74
C GLY A 67 10.74 -9.78 14.17
N LEU A 68 10.11 -10.23 15.26
CA LEU A 68 10.26 -11.59 15.77
C LEU A 68 9.84 -12.66 14.76
N ILE A 69 8.73 -12.46 14.04
CA ILE A 69 8.32 -13.38 12.97
C ILE A 69 9.38 -13.40 11.86
N SER A 70 9.89 -12.24 11.45
CA SER A 70 10.91 -12.14 10.40
C SER A 70 12.22 -12.84 10.81
N GLU A 71 12.61 -12.77 12.09
CA GLU A 71 13.76 -13.49 12.65
C GLU A 71 13.55 -15.02 12.60
N ILE A 72 12.37 -15.52 13.02
CA ILE A 72 12.05 -16.96 13.00
C ILE A 72 12.11 -17.54 11.58
N PHE A 73 11.67 -16.77 10.59
CA PHE A 73 11.71 -17.17 9.18
C PHE A 73 13.04 -16.87 8.50
N GLU A 74 14.06 -16.41 9.25
CA GLU A 74 15.40 -16.10 8.74
C GLU A 74 15.36 -15.15 7.52
N VAL A 75 14.51 -14.13 7.59
CA VAL A 75 14.34 -13.13 6.53
C VAL A 75 15.69 -12.44 6.28
N SER A 76 16.19 -12.56 5.04
CA SER A 76 17.49 -11.99 4.65
C SER A 76 17.45 -10.47 4.50
N LYS A 77 16.31 -9.92 4.05
CA LYS A 77 16.05 -8.47 3.97
C LYS A 77 14.59 -8.17 4.28
N LEU A 78 14.36 -7.18 5.13
CA LEU A 78 13.05 -6.70 5.54
C LEU A 78 12.92 -5.23 5.13
N ARG A 79 11.86 -4.87 4.39
CA ARG A 79 11.51 -3.48 4.09
C ARG A 79 10.17 -3.15 4.74
N ALA A 80 10.07 -2.03 5.44
CA ALA A 80 8.82 -1.57 6.06
C ALA A 80 8.40 -0.20 5.53
N VAL A 81 7.19 -0.12 5.01
CA VAL A 81 6.61 1.10 4.45
C VAL A 81 5.28 1.43 5.12
N SER A 82 4.88 2.70 5.05
CA SER A 82 3.60 3.20 5.51
C SER A 82 3.00 4.18 4.53
N THR A 83 1.67 4.25 4.50
CA THR A 83 0.93 4.91 3.42
C THR A 83 0.02 6.04 3.94
N SER A 84 -1.17 6.25 3.36
CA SER A 84 -2.02 7.45 3.55
C SER A 84 -2.14 7.93 5.00
N ALA A 85 -2.47 7.06 5.96
CA ALA A 85 -2.63 7.50 7.36
C ALA A 85 -1.33 8.09 7.96
N MET A 86 -0.16 7.55 7.62
CA MET A 86 1.11 8.10 8.11
C MET A 86 1.53 9.36 7.36
N ARG A 87 1.21 9.48 6.05
CA ARG A 87 1.43 10.71 5.27
C ARG A 87 0.71 11.92 5.90
N GLU A 88 -0.49 11.72 6.43
CA GLU A 88 -1.33 12.79 6.99
C GLU A 88 -1.18 13.01 8.50
N ALA A 89 -0.53 12.10 9.21
CA ALA A 89 -0.39 12.19 10.66
C ALA A 89 0.59 13.32 11.05
N LYS A 90 0.08 14.34 11.76
CA LYS A 90 0.89 15.48 12.26
C LYS A 90 2.00 15.08 13.24
N ASN A 91 1.96 13.87 13.77
CA ASN A 91 2.97 13.30 14.67
C ASN A 91 3.75 12.13 14.05
N ALA A 92 3.73 11.97 12.72
CA ALA A 92 4.38 10.89 12.00
C ALA A 92 5.86 10.72 12.35
N GLU A 93 6.65 11.80 12.33
CA GLU A 93 8.09 11.75 12.66
C GLU A 93 8.35 11.19 14.06
N LYS A 94 7.57 11.62 15.06
CA LYS A 94 7.69 11.12 16.44
C LYS A 94 7.34 9.64 16.54
N VAL A 95 6.35 9.20 15.76
CA VAL A 95 5.93 7.79 15.68
C VAL A 95 7.06 6.96 15.08
N ILE A 96 7.63 7.37 13.94
CA ILE A 96 8.74 6.68 13.26
C ILE A 96 9.95 6.56 14.17
N GLN A 97 10.37 7.66 14.81
CA GLN A 97 11.50 7.65 15.74
C GLN A 97 11.28 6.67 16.89
N LYS A 98 10.06 6.62 17.44
CA LYS A 98 9.72 5.67 18.51
C LYS A 98 9.76 4.22 18.01
N ILE A 99 9.20 3.94 16.83
CA ILE A 99 9.23 2.61 16.23
C ILE A 99 10.68 2.15 16.02
N LYS A 100 11.51 2.98 15.39
CA LYS A 100 12.93 2.66 15.15
C LYS A 100 13.67 2.41 16.46
N LYS A 101 13.47 3.28 17.47
CA LYS A 101 14.10 3.13 18.79
C LYS A 101 13.71 1.83 19.49
N GLU A 102 12.44 1.43 19.41
CA GLU A 102 11.92 0.28 20.17
C GLU A 102 12.01 -1.06 19.44
N THR A 103 12.14 -1.06 18.12
CA THR A 103 12.08 -2.28 17.30
C THR A 103 13.34 -2.50 16.47
N GLY A 104 14.15 -1.45 16.25
CA GLY A 104 15.25 -1.49 15.30
C GLY A 104 14.83 -1.42 13.84
N ILE A 105 13.53 -1.48 13.51
CA ILE A 105 13.01 -1.48 12.14
C ILE A 105 12.89 -0.04 11.62
N ASP A 106 13.45 0.22 10.44
CA ASP A 106 13.26 1.48 9.71
C ASP A 106 11.89 1.46 9.03
N LEU A 107 11.05 2.44 9.37
CA LEU A 107 9.74 2.63 8.75
C LEU A 107 9.78 3.84 7.82
N GLU A 108 9.57 3.60 6.53
CA GLU A 108 9.50 4.63 5.50
C GLU A 108 8.05 5.11 5.32
N ILE A 109 7.86 6.42 5.07
CA ILE A 109 6.58 6.93 4.54
C ILE A 109 6.77 7.08 3.04
N ILE A 110 6.03 6.29 2.27
CA ILE A 110 6.12 6.34 0.81
C ILE A 110 5.07 7.30 0.24
N SER A 111 5.40 7.93 -0.88
CA SER A 111 4.44 8.75 -1.63
C SER A 111 3.34 7.87 -2.24
N GLY A 112 2.19 8.46 -2.58
CA GLY A 112 1.15 7.71 -3.31
C GLY A 112 1.62 7.25 -4.70
N GLN A 113 2.56 7.97 -5.32
CA GLN A 113 3.16 7.55 -6.59
C GLN A 113 4.03 6.30 -6.41
N GLU A 114 4.88 6.27 -5.38
CA GLU A 114 5.72 5.11 -5.07
C GLU A 114 4.87 3.90 -4.66
N GLU A 115 3.78 4.11 -3.92
CA GLU A 115 2.81 3.07 -3.58
C GLU A 115 2.24 2.43 -4.86
N ALA A 116 1.79 3.25 -5.82
CA ALA A 116 1.30 2.77 -7.11
C ALA A 116 2.39 2.07 -7.96
N GLU A 117 3.65 2.49 -7.87
CA GLU A 117 4.79 1.81 -8.51
C GLU A 117 5.05 0.42 -7.94
N LEU A 118 4.99 0.28 -6.62
CA LEU A 118 5.15 -1.02 -5.95
C LEU A 118 4.01 -1.98 -6.27
N ILE A 119 2.76 -1.48 -6.27
CA ILE A 119 1.58 -2.26 -6.65
C ILE A 119 1.73 -2.75 -8.10
N PHE A 120 2.12 -1.86 -9.01
CA PHE A 120 2.31 -2.23 -10.42
C PHE A 120 3.40 -3.29 -10.60
N GLY A 121 4.57 -3.13 -9.97
CA GLY A 121 5.63 -4.13 -10.04
C GLY A 121 5.19 -5.52 -9.55
N ALA A 122 4.20 -5.59 -8.66
CA ALA A 122 3.58 -6.85 -8.28
C ALA A 122 2.67 -7.44 -9.37
N PHE A 123 1.97 -6.60 -10.14
CA PHE A 123 1.16 -7.03 -11.29
C PHE A 123 1.98 -7.54 -12.47
N ASP A 124 3.15 -6.95 -12.74
CA ASP A 124 4.09 -7.47 -13.75
C ASP A 124 4.49 -8.92 -13.46
N LEU A 125 4.64 -9.28 -12.17
CA LEU A 125 4.92 -10.65 -11.76
C LEU A 125 3.74 -11.62 -12.01
N LEU A 126 2.52 -11.11 -12.19
CA LEU A 126 1.31 -11.92 -12.38
C LEU A 126 1.08 -12.35 -13.84
N ASN A 127 1.92 -11.92 -14.80
CA ASN A 127 1.78 -12.24 -16.24
C ASN A 127 0.35 -12.05 -16.76
N LEU A 128 -0.30 -10.93 -16.43
CA LEU A 128 -1.65 -10.65 -16.91
C LEU A 128 -1.64 -10.54 -18.45
N PRO A 129 -2.70 -11.00 -19.13
CA PRO A 129 -2.83 -10.84 -20.58
C PRO A 129 -2.92 -9.34 -20.91
N VAL A 130 -1.94 -8.84 -21.65
CA VAL A 130 -1.74 -7.40 -21.96
C VAL A 130 -2.25 -7.02 -23.36
N ASP A 131 -3.17 -7.81 -23.92
CA ASP A 131 -3.66 -7.63 -25.28
C ASP A 131 -4.61 -6.42 -25.42
N LEU A 132 -5.21 -5.98 -24.32
CA LEU A 132 -6.07 -4.79 -24.23
C LEU A 132 -5.44 -3.74 -23.31
N PRO A 133 -5.72 -2.44 -23.52
CA PRO A 133 -5.49 -1.41 -22.51
C PRO A 133 -6.19 -1.80 -21.20
N PHE A 134 -5.57 -1.49 -20.07
CA PHE A 134 -6.13 -1.85 -18.78
C PHE A 134 -5.85 -0.83 -17.68
N LEU A 135 -6.72 -0.83 -16.67
CA LEU A 135 -6.57 -0.04 -15.47
C LEU A 135 -6.34 -0.96 -14.27
N VAL A 136 -5.47 -0.53 -13.37
CA VAL A 136 -5.35 -1.11 -12.03
C VAL A 136 -5.92 -0.10 -11.05
N ILE A 137 -6.89 -0.51 -10.25
CA ILE A 137 -7.55 0.31 -9.23
C ILE A 137 -7.36 -0.35 -7.87
N ASP A 138 -6.55 0.24 -7.01
CA ASP A 138 -6.38 -0.19 -5.62
C ASP A 138 -7.27 0.65 -4.69
N VAL A 139 -8.22 0.01 -4.01
CA VAL A 139 -9.10 0.68 -3.04
C VAL A 139 -8.62 0.42 -1.62
N GLY A 140 -7.91 1.41 -1.08
CA GLY A 140 -7.44 1.43 0.29
C GLY A 140 -8.45 1.96 1.32
N GLY A 141 -7.98 2.04 2.56
CA GLY A 141 -8.73 2.68 3.64
C GLY A 141 -8.69 4.20 3.59
N GLY A 142 -7.59 4.78 3.10
CA GLY A 142 -7.34 6.22 3.09
C GLY A 142 -7.27 6.85 1.71
N SER A 143 -6.85 6.09 0.72
CA SER A 143 -6.67 6.52 -0.66
C SER A 143 -7.08 5.42 -1.64
N THR A 144 -7.24 5.82 -2.90
CA THR A 144 -7.45 4.93 -4.03
C THR A 144 -6.42 5.31 -5.09
N GLU A 145 -5.65 4.32 -5.52
CA GLU A 145 -4.63 4.46 -6.54
C GLU A 145 -5.18 3.93 -7.87
N ILE A 146 -5.08 4.74 -8.93
CA ILE A 146 -5.48 4.37 -10.29
C ILE A 146 -4.26 4.45 -11.20
N SER A 147 -3.95 3.36 -11.89
CA SER A 147 -2.89 3.30 -12.91
C SER A 147 -3.48 2.87 -14.25
N VAL A 148 -3.07 3.52 -15.33
CA VAL A 148 -3.51 3.26 -16.71
C VAL A 148 -2.36 2.65 -17.50
N PHE A 149 -2.68 1.60 -18.26
CA PHE A 149 -1.73 0.84 -19.06
C PHE A 149 -2.19 0.73 -20.51
N GLU A 150 -1.27 0.99 -21.42
CA GLU A 150 -1.43 0.80 -22.85
C GLU A 150 -0.29 -0.06 -23.38
N LYS A 151 -0.61 -1.12 -24.15
CA LYS A 151 0.38 -2.03 -24.75
C LYS A 151 1.41 -2.54 -23.74
N GLY A 152 0.95 -2.87 -22.53
CA GLY A 152 1.78 -3.34 -21.42
C GLY A 152 2.65 -2.29 -20.74
N ASN A 153 2.55 -1.00 -21.09
CA ASN A 153 3.31 0.07 -20.46
C ASN A 153 2.41 1.00 -19.64
N ARG A 154 2.88 1.43 -18.48
CA ARG A 154 2.17 2.41 -17.65
C ARG A 154 2.24 3.79 -18.29
N VAL A 155 1.11 4.34 -18.69
CA VAL A 155 1.02 5.68 -19.29
C VAL A 155 0.64 6.76 -18.28
N ALA A 156 -0.08 6.38 -17.21
CA ALA A 156 -0.45 7.30 -16.14
C ALA A 156 -0.64 6.58 -14.80
N SER A 157 -0.42 7.29 -13.69
CA SER A 157 -0.74 6.82 -12.35
C SER A 157 -1.07 8.00 -11.43
N ARG A 158 -2.07 7.85 -10.56
CA ARG A 158 -2.41 8.84 -9.54
C ARG A 158 -3.05 8.21 -8.32
N SER A 159 -2.68 8.73 -7.15
CA SER A 159 -3.35 8.49 -5.86
C SER A 159 -4.39 9.57 -5.61
N PHE A 160 -5.60 9.17 -5.23
CA PHE A 160 -6.69 10.06 -4.87
C PHE A 160 -7.03 9.89 -3.39
N ASP A 161 -7.32 11.00 -2.70
CA ASP A 161 -7.71 11.01 -1.29
C ASP A 161 -9.18 10.58 -1.10
N VAL A 162 -9.48 9.36 -1.52
CA VAL A 162 -10.76 8.66 -1.34
C VAL A 162 -10.47 7.23 -0.94
N GLY A 163 -11.11 6.74 0.11
CA GLY A 163 -10.90 5.37 0.61
C GLY A 163 -11.97 5.01 1.62
N THR A 164 -12.12 3.72 1.94
CA THR A 164 -13.26 3.23 2.74
C THR A 164 -13.37 3.89 4.11
N ILE A 165 -12.27 3.98 4.86
CA ILE A 165 -12.26 4.64 6.19
C ILE A 165 -12.41 6.15 6.03
N ARG A 166 -11.76 6.78 5.04
CA ARG A 166 -11.91 8.22 4.79
C ARG A 166 -13.36 8.60 4.46
N MET A 167 -14.05 7.77 3.67
CA MET A 167 -15.48 7.92 3.35
C MET A 167 -16.35 7.78 4.59
N LEU A 168 -16.11 6.75 5.41
CA LEU A 168 -16.84 6.54 6.68
C LEU A 168 -16.69 7.71 7.65
N LYS A 169 -15.56 8.42 7.59
CA LYS A 169 -15.30 9.62 8.40
C LYS A 169 -15.78 10.93 7.76
N SER A 170 -16.43 10.86 6.59
CA SER A 170 -16.86 12.03 5.82
C SER A 170 -15.72 13.01 5.52
N LYS A 171 -14.51 12.48 5.27
CA LYS A 171 -13.29 13.27 4.99
C LYS A 171 -12.89 13.28 3.52
N VAL A 172 -13.76 12.77 2.65
CA VAL A 172 -13.58 12.82 1.20
C VAL A 172 -14.08 14.15 0.67
N SER A 173 -13.26 14.87 -0.09
CA SER A 173 -13.68 16.09 -0.79
C SER A 173 -14.78 15.79 -1.80
N LYS A 174 -15.80 16.64 -1.87
CA LYS A 174 -16.86 16.50 -2.90
C LYS A 174 -16.30 16.57 -4.32
N ASN A 175 -15.19 17.27 -4.51
CA ASN A 175 -14.56 17.46 -5.82
C ASN A 175 -13.76 16.23 -6.27
N VAL A 176 -13.46 15.27 -5.38
CA VAL A 176 -12.62 14.11 -5.74
C VAL A 176 -13.20 13.33 -6.93
N TRP A 177 -14.52 13.23 -7.01
CA TRP A 177 -15.20 12.51 -8.09
C TRP A 177 -15.04 13.22 -9.43
N THR A 178 -15.10 14.56 -9.42
CA THR A 178 -14.83 15.38 -10.58
C THR A 178 -13.36 15.26 -11.00
N GLU A 179 -12.43 15.27 -10.04
CA GLU A 179 -10.99 15.12 -10.29
C GLU A 179 -10.66 13.74 -10.87
N ILE A 180 -11.25 12.66 -10.34
CA ILE A 180 -11.08 11.30 -10.87
C ILE A 180 -11.61 11.24 -12.30
N LYS A 181 -12.82 11.75 -12.54
CA LYS A 181 -13.42 11.76 -13.88
C LYS A 181 -12.54 12.49 -14.89
N GLN A 182 -12.14 13.72 -14.58
CA GLN A 182 -11.28 14.53 -15.45
C GLN A 182 -9.93 13.87 -15.71
N TRP A 183 -9.36 13.22 -14.70
CA TRP A 183 -8.10 12.51 -14.84
C TRP A 183 -8.24 11.26 -15.73
N ILE A 184 -9.32 10.48 -15.57
CA ILE A 184 -9.61 9.34 -16.45
C ILE A 184 -9.79 9.81 -17.90
N GLU A 185 -10.61 10.84 -18.14
CA GLU A 185 -10.86 11.40 -19.48
C GLU A 185 -9.58 11.94 -20.16
N LEU A 186 -8.53 12.26 -19.40
CA LEU A 186 -7.25 12.72 -19.93
C LEU A 186 -6.34 11.58 -20.40
N TYR A 187 -6.45 10.40 -19.79
CA TYR A 187 -5.50 9.29 -19.97
C TYR A 187 -6.11 7.99 -20.49
N VAL A 188 -7.44 7.90 -20.58
CA VAL A 188 -8.17 6.70 -21.00
C VAL A 188 -9.04 7.06 -22.20
N ASP A 189 -8.85 6.36 -23.32
CA ASP A 189 -9.74 6.49 -24.46
C ASP A 189 -11.06 5.76 -24.17
N LEU A 190 -12.08 6.51 -23.76
CA LEU A 190 -13.39 5.95 -23.41
C LEU A 190 -14.15 5.35 -24.62
N SER A 191 -13.61 5.46 -25.85
CA SER A 191 -14.18 4.81 -27.04
C SER A 191 -13.69 3.37 -27.25
N ASP A 192 -12.60 2.97 -26.60
CA ASP A 192 -12.01 1.63 -26.68
C ASP A 192 -12.39 0.74 -25.49
N GLU A 193 -12.37 -0.58 -25.70
CA GLU A 193 -12.56 -1.55 -24.62
C GLU A 193 -11.33 -1.60 -23.69
N HIS A 194 -11.57 -1.47 -22.38
CA HIS A 194 -10.53 -1.50 -21.35
C HIS A 194 -10.81 -2.58 -20.31
N GLN A 195 -9.77 -3.31 -19.89
CA GLN A 195 -9.86 -4.21 -18.75
C GLN A 195 -9.63 -3.45 -17.43
N ILE A 196 -10.28 -3.87 -16.35
CA ILE A 196 -10.11 -3.26 -15.02
C ILE A 196 -9.72 -4.35 -14.02
N PHE A 197 -8.58 -4.17 -13.38
CA PHE A 197 -8.10 -5.00 -12.28
C PHE A 197 -8.31 -4.26 -10.96
N GLY A 198 -9.26 -4.74 -10.16
CA GLY A 198 -9.50 -4.25 -8.82
C GLY A 198 -8.61 -4.95 -7.79
N THR A 199 -7.95 -4.18 -6.94
CA THR A 199 -7.24 -4.65 -5.75
C THR A 199 -7.67 -3.80 -4.54
N GLY A 200 -7.32 -4.25 -3.34
CA GLY A 200 -7.80 -3.66 -2.10
C GLY A 200 -8.14 -4.73 -1.06
N GLY A 201 -8.37 -4.28 0.17
CA GLY A 201 -8.58 -5.16 1.34
C GLY A 201 -9.96 -5.79 1.42
#